data_AF-A0A945NW37-F1
#
_entry.id   AF-A0A945NW37-F1
#
_cell.length_a   1.000
_cell.length_b   1.000
_cell.length_c   1.000
_cell.angle_alpha   90.00
_cell.angle_beta   90.00
_cell.angle_gamma   90.00
#
_symmetry.space_group_name_H-M   'P 1'
#
loop_
_entity.id
_entity.type
_entity.pdbx_description
1 polymer ?
#
loop_
_entity_poly.entity_id
_entity_poly.type
_entity_poly.pdbx_seq_one_letter_code
_entity_poly.pdbx_strand_id
1 'polypeptide(L)' 'MNTMLMQELTAGDVIEVKTAANVDDDMMTVLVLLATDEFVILDPCNDSTPFVLKNSELIEFRKFDAALASA' A
#
# COMPACT_ATOMS: atom_id res chain seq x y z
N MET A 1 -6.10 14.90 15.40
CA MET A 1 -5.85 15.15 13.97
C MET A 1 -4.48 14.57 13.68
N ASN A 2 -4.43 13.28 13.32
CA ASN A 2 -3.17 12.62 12.99
C ASN A 2 -2.83 13.04 11.55
N THR A 3 -1.85 13.91 11.40
CA THR A 3 -1.08 14.02 10.17
C THR A 3 -0.43 12.66 9.94
N MET A 4 -1.11 11.79 9.19
CA MET A 4 -0.43 10.68 8.53
C MET A 4 0.64 11.35 7.67
N LEU A 5 1.90 11.28 8.10
CA LEU A 5 3.02 11.54 7.20
C LEU A 5 2.73 10.70 5.96
N MET A 6 2.49 11.35 4.82
CA MET A 6 2.52 10.68 3.53
C MET A 6 3.93 10.13 3.40
N GLN A 7 4.15 8.92 3.91
CA GLN A 7 5.39 8.20 3.69
C GLN A 7 5.45 7.99 2.19
N GLU A 8 6.52 8.46 1.56
CA GLU A 8 6.74 8.21 0.15
C GLU A 8 6.81 6.70 -0.07
N LEU A 9 5.89 6.19 -0.89
CA LEU A 9 5.91 4.82 -1.33
C LEU A 9 6.99 4.67 -2.40
N THR A 10 7.76 3.60 -2.28
CA THR A 10 8.80 3.23 -3.23
C THR A 10 8.59 1.79 -3.67
N ALA A 11 9.02 1.47 -4.90
CA ALA A 11 8.99 0.10 -5.38
C ALA A 11 9.79 -0.81 -4.44
N GLY A 12 9.21 -1.96 -4.09
CA GLY A 12 9.75 -2.90 -3.11
C GLY A 12 9.19 -2.75 -1.70
N ASP A 13 8.45 -1.68 -1.40
CA ASP A 13 7.79 -1.53 -0.10
C ASP A 13 6.69 -2.57 0.08
N VAL A 14 6.59 -3.15 1.28
CA VAL A 14 5.45 -3.96 1.68
C VAL A 14 4.58 -3.12 2.60
N ILE A 15 3.29 -3.04 2.29
CA ILE A 15 2.35 -2.17 2.99
C ILE A 15 1.04 -2.92 3.26
N GLU A 16 0.36 -2.57 4.35
CA GLU A 16 -1.07 -2.84 4.54
C GLU A 16 -1.87 -1.69 3.96
N VAL A 17 -2.88 -1.98 3.14
CA VAL A 17 -3.72 -0.97 2.49
C VAL A 17 -5.19 -1.18 2.74
N LYS A 18 -5.89 -0.05 2.83
CA LYS A 18 -7.32 0.07 2.66
C LYS A 18 -7.61 0.97 1.47
N THR A 19 -8.45 0.48 0.58
CA THR A 19 -8.81 1.09 -0.70
C THR A 19 -10.32 1.30 -0.75
N ALA A 20 -10.78 2.14 -1.68
CA ALA A 20 -12.22 2.32 -1.90
C ALA A 20 -12.94 1.02 -2.30
N ALA A 21 -12.23 0.05 -2.88
CA ALA A 21 -12.81 -1.22 -3.32
C ALA A 21 -12.98 -2.25 -2.19
N ASN A 22 -12.30 -2.08 -1.05
CA ASN A 22 -12.33 -3.00 0.09
C ASN A 22 -12.59 -2.26 1.41
N VAL A 23 -13.42 -1.21 1.37
CA VAL A 23 -13.67 -0.34 2.53
C VAL A 23 -14.37 -1.08 3.69
N ASP A 24 -15.13 -2.12 3.37
CA ASP A 24 -15.86 -2.95 4.34
C ASP A 24 -15.06 -4.19 4.77
N ASP A 25 -13.94 -4.48 4.11
CA ASP A 25 -13.08 -5.63 4.40
C ASP A 25 -11.91 -5.24 5.33
N ASP A 26 -11.21 -6.29 5.81
CA ASP A 26 -9.95 -6.18 6.52
C ASP A 26 -8.83 -5.61 5.63
N MET A 27 -7.81 -5.02 6.26
CA MET A 27 -6.61 -4.51 5.58
C MET A 27 -5.94 -5.61 4.75
N MET A 28 -5.50 -5.26 3.54
CA MET A 28 -4.80 -6.19 2.65
C MET A 28 -3.31 -5.88 2.64
N THR A 29 -2.45 -6.89 2.82
CA THR A 29 -1.00 -6.75 2.62
C THR A 29 -0.69 -6.80 1.13
N VAL A 30 0.08 -5.85 0.64
CA VAL A 30 0.49 -5.73 -0.77
C VAL A 30 1.97 -5.37 -0.90
N LEU A 31 2.59 -5.77 -1.99
CA LEU A 31 3.90 -5.31 -2.45
C LEU A 31 3.72 -4.15 -3.44
N VAL A 32 4.43 -3.06 -3.22
CA VAL A 32 4.50 -1.93 -4.15
C VAL A 32 5.43 -2.30 -5.31
N LEU A 33 4.89 -2.45 -6.51
CA LEU A 33 5.67 -2.72 -7.72
C LEU A 33 6.19 -1.43 -8.36
N LEU A 34 5.38 -0.37 -8.31
CA LEU A 34 5.73 0.96 -8.82
C LEU A 34 4.91 2.02 -8.07
N ALA A 35 5.55 3.12 -7.71
CA ALA A 35 4.89 4.30 -7.17
C ALA A 35 5.31 5.53 -7.99
N THR A 36 4.32 6.26 -8.47
CA THR A 36 4.47 7.53 -9.19
C THR A 36 3.62 8.60 -8.49
N ASP A 37 3.73 9.85 -8.94
CA ASP A 37 2.95 10.97 -8.38
C ASP A 37 1.43 10.80 -8.58
N GLU A 38 1.01 10.01 -9.55
CA GLU A 38 -0.41 9.82 -9.90
C GLU A 38 -0.94 8.43 -9.56
N PHE A 39 -0.11 7.39 -9.74
CA PHE A 39 -0.53 5.99 -9.66
C PHE A 39 0.43 5.13 -8.84
N VAL A 40 -0.14 4.10 -8.21
CA VAL A 40 0.59 3.00 -7.56
C VAL A 40 0.15 1.68 -8.18
N ILE A 41 1.12 0.81 -8.45
CA ILE A 41 0.90 -0.58 -8.87
C ILE A 41 1.19 -1.47 -7.66
N LEU A 42 0.21 -2.28 -7.30
CA LEU A 42 0.23 -3.12 -6.09
C LEU A 42 0.02 -4.59 -6.47
N ASP A 43 0.79 -5.47 -5.84
CA ASP A 43 0.63 -6.91 -5.92
C ASP A 43 0.12 -7.43 -4.57
N PRO A 44 -1.06 -8.10 -4.51
CA PRO A 44 -1.62 -8.65 -3.28
C PRO A 44 -0.94 -9.92 -2.77
N CYS A 45 0.10 -10.42 -3.44
CA CYS A 45 0.90 -11.57 -3.00
C CYS A 45 0.06 -12.85 -2.74
N ASN A 46 -1.08 -13.00 -3.42
CA ASN A 46 -2.06 -14.07 -3.20
C ASN A 46 -2.46 -14.79 -4.51
N ASP A 47 -1.54 -14.86 -5.47
CA ASP A 47 -1.74 -15.38 -6.84
C ASP A 47 -2.74 -14.59 -7.71
N SER A 48 -3.36 -13.52 -7.20
CA SER A 48 -4.18 -12.61 -8.00
C SER A 48 -3.33 -11.68 -8.86
N THR A 49 -3.92 -11.17 -9.94
CA THR A 49 -3.25 -10.19 -10.81
C THR A 49 -2.97 -8.88 -10.06
N PRO A 50 -1.77 -8.27 -10.22
CA PRO A 50 -1.51 -6.93 -9.74
C PRO A 50 -2.53 -5.91 -10.25
N PHE A 51 -2.81 -4.90 -9.45
CA PHE A 51 -3.79 -3.87 -9.75
C PHE A 51 -3.20 -2.46 -9.62
N VAL A 52 -3.85 -1.51 -10.31
CA VAL A 52 -3.42 -0.12 -10.36
C VAL A 52 -4.43 0.73 -9.59
N LEU A 53 -3.93 1.61 -8.73
CA LEU A 53 -4.73 2.62 -8.04
C LEU A 53 -4.22 4.01 -8.37
N LYS A 54 -5.12 4.99 -8.36
CA LYS A 54 -4.72 6.39 -8.22
C LYS A 54 -4.31 6.66 -6.77
N ASN A 55 -3.37 7.58 -6.58
CA ASN A 55 -3.00 8.04 -5.22
C ASN A 55 -4.22 8.56 -4.44
N SER A 56 -5.22 9.14 -5.11
CA SER A 56 -6.47 9.60 -4.49
C SER A 56 -7.41 8.50 -4.01
N GLU A 57 -7.22 7.26 -4.46
CA GLU A 57 -8.05 6.09 -4.10
C GLU A 57 -7.46 5.30 -2.92
N LEU A 58 -6.24 5.65 -2.50
CA LEU A 58 -5.60 5.12 -1.31
C LEU A 58 -6.18 5.82 -0.08
N ILE A 59 -7.03 5.13 0.67
CA ILE A 59 -7.73 5.69 1.83
C ILE A 59 -6.79 5.71 3.04
N GLU A 60 -6.13 4.58 3.28
CA GLU A 60 -5.20 4.40 4.38
C GLU A 60 -4.15 3.38 3.98
N PHE A 61 -2.90 3.58 4.41
CA PHE A 61 -1.88 2.56 4.34
C PHE A 61 -0.93 2.62 5.53
N ARG A 62 -0.31 1.48 5.83
CA ARG A 62 0.76 1.33 6.80
C ARG A 62 1.94 0.63 6.13
N LYS A 63 3.12 1.25 6.16
CA LYS A 63 4.35 0.63 5.66
C LYS A 63 4.96 -0.32 6.69
N PHE A 64 5.34 -1.52 6.27
CA PHE A 64 6.15 -2.42 7.07
C PHE A 64 7.62 -1.99 7.00
N ASP A 65 8.24 -1.82 8.16
CA ASP A 65 9.67 -1.52 8.26
C ASP A 65 10.45 -2.81 8.50
N ALA A 66 11.18 -3.25 7.47
CA ALA A 66 11.99 -4.46 7.53
C ALA A 66 13.11 -4.36 8.59
N ALA A 67 13.64 -3.16 8.86
CA ALA A 67 14.69 -2.98 9.87
C ALA A 67 14.18 -3.23 11.30
N LEU A 68 12.88 -3.03 11.52
CA LEU A 68 12.22 -3.33 12.80
C LEU A 68 11.79 -4.81 12.90
N ALA A 69 11.71 -5.54 11.79
CA ALA A 69 11.28 -6.94 11.77
C ALA A 69 12.40 -7.93 12.16
N SER A 70 13.66 -7.51 12.10
CA SER A 70 14.83 -8.34 12.43
C SER A 70 15.41 -8.10 13.83
N ALA A 71 14.72 -7.32 14.68
CA ALA A 71 15.16 -6.93 16.02
C ALA A 71 14.64 -7.88 17.11
#